data_AF-A0A8T4QFN7-F1
#
_entry.id   AF-A0A8T4QFN7-F1
#
_cell.length_a   1.000
_cell.length_b   1.000
_cell.length_c   1.000
_cell.angle_alpha   90.00
_cell.angle_beta   90.00
_cell.angle_gamma   90.00
#
_symmetry.space_group_name_H-M   'P 1'
#
loop_
_entity.id
_entity.type
_entity.pdbx_description
1 polymer ?
#
loop_
_entity_poly.entity_id
_entity_poly.type
_entity_poly.pdbx_seq_one_letter_code
_entity_poly.pdbx_strand_id
1 'polypeptide(L)' 'MPNVTLSIPEALHEKMKKHSEIRWSEVVRKSISEKIDDLEVMDKLTKRSKLTQADVDGIAHKIDRDVFEELNKR' A
#
# COMPACT_ATOMS: atom_id res chain seq x y z
N MET A 1 26.83 5.80 4.48
CA MET A 1 25.43 5.55 4.06
C MET A 1 25.29 4.09 3.68
N PRO A 2 24.18 3.41 3.99
CA PRO A 2 23.91 2.08 3.48
C PRO A 2 23.72 2.12 1.95
N ASN A 3 24.15 1.06 1.26
CA ASN A 3 24.02 0.90 -0.18
C ASN A 3 23.06 -0.23 -0.50
N VAL A 4 22.25 -0.05 -1.54
CA VAL A 4 21.32 -1.07 -2.05
C VAL A 4 21.66 -1.31 -3.52
N THR A 5 21.90 -2.57 -3.89
CA THR A 5 22.12 -3.00 -5.28
C THR A 5 20.91 -3.79 -5.74
N LEU A 6 20.30 -3.38 -6.85
CA LEU A 6 19.11 -4.00 -7.42
C LEU A 6 19.43 -4.50 -8.82
N SER A 7 19.00 -5.72 -9.12
CA SER A 7 19.00 -6.24 -10.49
C SER A 7 17.70 -5.82 -11.16
N ILE A 8 17.79 -5.25 -12.36
CA ILE A 8 16.64 -4.89 -13.18
C ILE A 8 16.68 -5.65 -14.51
N PRO A 9 15.53 -5.97 -15.12
CA PRO A 9 15.50 -6.58 -16.44
C PRO A 9 16.23 -5.72 -17.48
N GLU A 10 16.97 -6.35 -18.39
CA GLU A 10 17.77 -5.67 -19.40
C GLU A 10 16.93 -4.71 -20.26
N ALA A 11 15.73 -5.14 -20.66
CA ALA A 11 14.80 -4.32 -21.42
C ALA A 11 14.38 -3.03 -20.68
N LEU A 12 14.32 -3.06 -19.34
CA LEU A 12 14.03 -1.87 -18.54
C LEU A 12 15.26 -0.96 -18.44
N HIS A 13 16.44 -1.55 -18.22
CA HIS A 13 17.70 -0.81 -18.18
C HIS A 13 17.96 -0.03 -19.48
N GLU A 14 17.69 -0.63 -20.64
CA GLU A 14 17.82 0.05 -21.93
C GLU A 14 16.84 1.21 -22.10
N LYS A 15 15.61 1.11 -21.57
CA LYS A 15 14.68 2.26 -21.53
C LYS A 15 15.17 3.35 -20.59
N MET A 16 15.73 2.98 -19.43
CA MET A 16 16.27 3.95 -18.46
C MET A 16 17.48 4.69 -19.04
N LYS A 17 18.37 4.00 -19.77
CA LYS A 17 19.51 4.61 -20.46
C LYS A 17 19.09 5.64 -21.50
N LYS A 18 18.00 5.40 -22.24
CA LYS A 18 17.45 6.36 -23.21
C LYS A 18 17.01 7.67 -22.55
N HIS A 19 16.69 7.62 -21.27
CA HIS A 19 16.30 8.76 -20.44
C HIS A 19 17.40 9.06 -19.40
N SER A 20 18.62 9.28 -19.89
CA SER A 20 19.80 9.54 -19.05
C SER A 20 19.75 10.87 -18.28
N GLU A 21 18.86 11.78 -18.69
CA GLU A 21 18.57 13.04 -17.99
C GLU A 21 17.91 12.82 -16.63
N ILE A 22 17.33 11.64 -16.39
CA ILE A 22 16.65 11.29 -15.14
C ILE A 22 17.66 10.71 -14.14
N ARG A 23 17.66 11.26 -12.93
CA ARG A 23 18.39 10.71 -11.79
C ARG A 23 17.65 9.50 -11.20
N TRP A 24 17.79 8.35 -11.85
CA TRP A 24 17.10 7.11 -11.47
C TRP A 24 17.32 6.69 -10.01
N SER A 25 18.49 6.96 -9.43
CA SER A 25 18.76 6.68 -8.02
C SER A 25 17.88 7.51 -7.07
N GLU A 26 17.55 8.75 -7.42
CA GLU A 26 16.63 9.59 -6.64
C GLU A 26 15.19 9.10 -6.79
N VAL A 27 14.79 8.70 -7.99
CA VAL A 27 13.47 8.11 -8.25
C VAL A 27 13.27 6.87 -7.37
N VAL A 28 14.23 5.93 -7.39
CA VAL A 28 14.17 4.71 -6.58
C VAL A 28 14.12 5.04 -5.09
N ARG A 29 14.96 5.98 -4.63
CA ARG A 29 14.98 6.38 -3.21
C ARG A 29 13.63 6.95 -2.77
N LYS A 30 13.02 7.80 -3.59
CA LYS A 30 11.71 8.39 -3.30
C LYS A 30 10.63 7.31 -3.23
N SER A 31 10.58 6.41 -4.20
CA SER A 31 9.60 5.32 -4.20
C SER A 31 9.74 4.38 -2.99
N ILE A 32 10.97 4.08 -2.57
CA ILE A 32 11.20 3.29 -1.35
C ILE A 32 10.73 4.05 -0.12
N SER A 33 11.06 5.34 0.01
CA SER A 33 10.65 6.16 1.15
C SER A 33 9.13 6.23 1.27
N GLU A 34 8.43 6.55 0.18
CA GLU A 34 6.97 6.63 0.15
C GLU A 34 6.33 5.28 0.55
N LYS A 35 6.89 4.16 0.05
CA LYS A 35 6.38 2.84 0.41
C LYS A 35 6.56 2.50 1.89
N ILE A 36 7.68 2.92 2.49
CA ILE A 36 7.90 2.74 3.93
C ILE A 36 6.94 3.61 4.73
N ASP A 37 6.74 4.87 4.35
CA ASP A 37 5.80 5.76 5.03
C ASP A 37 4.37 5.19 5.01
N ASP A 38 3.91 4.67 3.87
CA ASP A 38 2.63 4.00 3.73
C ASP A 38 2.51 2.79 4.68
N LEU A 39 3.55 1.95 4.74
CA LEU A 39 3.58 0.79 5.62
C LEU A 39 3.58 1.19 7.09
N GLU A 40 4.30 2.24 7.46
CA GLU A 40 4.28 2.75 8.83
C GLU A 40 2.93 3.33 9.24
N VAL A 41 2.24 4.01 8.31
CA VAL A 41 0.87 4.50 8.54
C VAL A 41 -0.07 3.32 8.74
N MET A 42 0.01 2.30 7.88
CA MET A 42 -0.78 1.07 8.02
C MET A 42 -0.49 0.37 9.35
N ASP A 43 0.77 0.25 9.74
CA ASP A 43 1.15 -0.31 11.04
C ASP A 43 0.61 0.53 12.20
N LYS A 44 0.63 1.86 12.12
CA LYS A 44 0.07 2.74 13.18
C LYS A 44 -1.44 2.57 13.30
N LEU A 45 -2.15 2.47 12.17
CA LEU A 45 -3.60 2.26 12.13
C LEU A 45 -3.98 0.86 12.67
N THR A 46 -3.21 -0.17 12.30
CA THR A 46 -3.47 -1.56 12.67
C THR A 46 -2.92 -1.93 14.06
N LYS A 47 -1.93 -1.21 14.59
CA LYS A 47 -1.33 -1.46 15.94
C LYS A 47 -2.34 -1.48 17.09
N ARG A 48 -3.45 -0.74 16.97
CA ARG A 48 -4.55 -0.76 17.95
C ARG A 48 -5.70 -1.69 17.56
N SER A 49 -5.72 -2.12 16.30
CA SER A 49 -6.74 -3.00 15.77
C SER A 49 -6.24 -4.43 15.89
N LYS A 50 -6.56 -5.11 16.99
CA LYS A 50 -6.60 -6.57 17.01
C LYS A 50 -7.84 -7.02 16.23
N LEU A 51 -7.99 -6.59 14.97
CA LEU A 51 -9.11 -6.99 14.15
C LEU A 51 -8.97 -8.49 13.93
N THR A 52 -9.74 -9.25 14.69
CA THR A 52 -9.83 -10.69 14.52
C THR A 52 -10.79 -10.98 13.38
N GLN A 53 -10.75 -12.20 12.84
CA GLN A 53 -11.72 -12.61 11.83
C GLN A 53 -13.17 -12.46 12.33
N ALA A 54 -13.40 -12.71 13.62
CA ALA A 54 -14.71 -12.51 14.25
C ALA A 54 -15.15 -11.04 14.26
N ASP A 55 -14.22 -10.09 14.38
CA ASP A 55 -14.54 -8.66 14.31
C ASP A 55 -14.93 -8.24 12.89
N VAL A 56 -14.25 -8.80 11.87
CA VAL A 56 -14.59 -8.60 10.45
C VAL A 56 -16.00 -9.11 10.16
N ASP A 57 -16.31 -10.33 10.60
CA ASP A 57 -17.62 -10.95 10.38
C ASP A 57 -18.73 -10.18 11.12
N GLY A 58 -18.45 -9.69 12.34
CA GLY A 58 -19.37 -8.85 13.09
C GLY A 58 -19.64 -7.49 12.44
N ILE A 59 -18.64 -6.88 11.80
CA ILE A 59 -18.80 -5.65 11.02
C ILE A 59 -19.62 -5.92 9.75
N ALA A 60 -19.33 -7.00 9.03
CA ALA A 60 -20.08 -7.39 7.82
C ALA A 60 -21.56 -7.59 8.13
N HIS A 61 -21.88 -8.35 9.18
CA HIS A 61 -23.26 -8.56 9.60
C HIS A 61 -24.00 -7.27 10.01
N LYS A 62 -23.30 -6.31 10.64
CA LYS A 62 -23.87 -4.99 10.94
C LYS A 62 -24.19 -4.21 9.68
N ILE A 63 -23.27 -4.18 8.72
CA ILE A 63 -23.46 -3.49 7.44
C ILE A 63 -24.65 -4.08 6.69
N ASP A 64 -24.72 -5.41 6.56
CA ASP A 64 -25.82 -6.09 5.86
C ASP A 64 -27.17 -5.80 6.50
N ARG A 65 -27.24 -5.83 7.84
CA ARG A 65 -28.46 -5.53 8.57
C ARG A 65 -28.88 -4.06 8.41
N ASP A 66 -27.96 -3.13 8.59
CA ASP A 66 -28.27 -1.70 8.53
C ASP A 66 -28.68 -1.30 7.09
N VAL A 67 -28.04 -1.87 6.06
CA VAL A 67 -28.44 -1.73 4.64
C VAL A 67 -29.82 -2.34 4.39
N PHE A 68 -30.11 -3.53 4.94
CA PHE A 68 -31.41 -4.18 4.82
C PHE A 68 -32.54 -3.35 5.46
N GLU A 69 -32.29 -2.78 6.64
CA GLU A 69 -33.24 -1.89 7.32
C GLU A 69 -33.49 -0.59 6.54
N GLU A 70 -32.44 -0.01 5.92
CA GLU A 70 -32.56 1.17 5.07
C GLU A 70 -33.39 0.90 3.80
N LEU A 71 -33.22 -0.28 3.20
CA LEU A 71 -33.93 -0.69 1.98
C LEU A 71 -35.40 -1.06 2.24
N ASN A 72 -35.73 -1.63 3.41
CA ASN A 72 -37.09 -1.99 3.81
C ASN A 72 -37.90 -0.85 4.46
N LYS A 73 -37.30 0.33 4.64
CA LYS A 73 -38.01 1.56 5.06
C LYS A 73 -38.72 2.28 3.90
N ARG A 74 -38.67 1.74 2.68
CA ARG A 74 -39.42 2.21 1.50
C ARG A 74 -40.67 1.36 1.27
#